data_AF-A0A351A052-F1
#
_entry.id   AF-A0A351A052-F1
#
_cell.length_a   1.000
_cell.length_b   1.000
_cell.length_c   1.000
_cell.angle_alpha   90.00
_cell.angle_beta   90.00
_cell.angle_gamma   90.00
#
_symmetry.space_group_name_H-M   'P 1'
#
loop_
_entity.id
_entity.type
_entity.pdbx_description
1 polymer ?
#
loop_
_entity_poly.entity_id
_entity_poly.type
_entity_poly.pdbx_seq_one_letter_code
_entity_poly.pdbx_strand_id
1 'polypeptide(L)'
;TGTPYFEARRIPCEMCEDIPCVVACPTGALDRALTDIEQARMGLAVLIDQENCLNFLGLRCDVCYRVCPVIDKAITLERMHNPRSDRHAMLLPTVHSDHCTGCGKCEQACVLPGESAIKVLPIKLAQGSKADHYLRGWEQKEAAGQSLIGDQIELPVRGLEDKAFGDTRVRPGEAPTRTPEYAPTAPGGLDSGWKP
;
A
#
# COMPACT_ATOMS: atom_id res chain seq x y z
N THR A 1 9.35 17.84 25.96
CA THR A 1 8.64 16.59 25.64
C THR A 1 7.33 16.58 26.41
N GLY A 2 6.20 16.48 25.73
CA GLY A 2 4.88 16.64 26.37
C GLY A 2 3.72 16.53 25.37
N THR A 3 3.90 15.79 24.28
CA THR A 3 2.83 15.59 23.30
C THR A 3 1.76 14.71 23.95
N PRO A 4 0.50 15.18 24.06
CA PRO A 4 -0.57 14.37 24.61
C PRO A 4 -0.76 13.13 23.73
N TYR A 5 -0.88 11.98 24.37
CA TYR A 5 -1.17 10.71 23.71
C TYR A 5 -2.27 9.99 24.50
N PHE A 6 -2.95 9.05 23.84
CA PHE A 6 -3.87 8.13 24.48
C PHE A 6 -3.45 6.70 24.14
N GLU A 7 -3.75 5.77 25.04
CA GLU A 7 -3.49 4.35 24.83
C GLU A 7 -4.67 3.72 24.10
N ALA A 8 -4.64 3.76 22.77
CA ALA A 8 -5.68 3.26 21.88
C ALA A 8 -6.11 1.82 22.21
N ARG A 9 -5.16 0.96 22.60
CA ARG A 9 -5.42 -0.43 23.00
C ARG A 9 -6.36 -0.56 24.20
N ARG A 10 -6.35 0.41 25.12
CA ARG A 10 -7.17 0.40 26.34
C ARG A 10 -8.50 1.11 26.14
N ILE A 11 -8.45 2.36 25.70
CA ILE A 11 -9.63 3.22 25.52
C ILE A 11 -9.43 3.98 24.19
N PRO A 12 -10.02 3.48 23.08
CA PRO A 12 -9.97 4.19 21.81
C PRO A 12 -10.93 5.39 21.83
N CYS A 13 -10.82 6.23 20.80
CA CYS A 13 -11.81 7.27 20.54
C CYS A 13 -13.12 6.63 20.08
N GLU A 14 -14.24 7.00 20.71
CA GLU A 14 -15.55 6.46 20.36
C GLU A 14 -16.19 7.09 19.13
N MET A 15 -15.60 8.14 18.57
CA MET A 15 -16.12 8.93 17.46
C MET A 15 -17.47 9.59 17.78
N CYS A 16 -17.55 10.26 18.94
CA CYS A 16 -18.76 10.96 19.37
C CYS A 16 -19.15 12.08 18.39
N GLU A 17 -20.42 12.09 17.95
CA GLU A 17 -20.94 13.08 16.98
C GLU A 17 -20.91 14.51 17.52
N ASP A 18 -21.12 14.69 18.82
CA ASP A 18 -21.19 15.98 19.52
C ASP A 18 -19.81 16.49 20.01
N ILE A 19 -18.75 15.70 19.82
CA ILE A 19 -17.34 16.04 20.11
C ILE A 19 -17.14 16.77 21.47
N PRO A 20 -17.63 16.24 22.60
CA PRO A 20 -17.57 16.94 23.89
C PRO A 20 -16.12 17.12 24.39
N CYS A 21 -15.19 16.28 23.92
CA CYS A 21 -13.78 16.35 24.26
C CYS A 21 -13.09 17.65 23.79
N VAL A 22 -13.54 18.25 22.69
CA VAL A 22 -12.99 19.52 22.18
C VAL A 22 -13.33 20.66 23.13
N VAL A 23 -14.58 20.73 23.60
CA VAL A 23 -15.03 21.75 24.58
C VAL A 23 -14.29 21.61 25.90
N ALA A 24 -14.05 20.37 26.34
CA ALA A 24 -13.36 20.07 27.57
C ALA A 24 -11.84 20.32 27.51
N CYS A 25 -11.24 20.48 26.32
CA CYS A 25 -9.79 20.57 26.16
C CYS A 25 -9.24 21.96 26.56
N PRO A 26 -8.52 22.09 27.70
CA PRO A 26 -8.03 23.39 28.15
C PRO A 26 -6.77 23.83 27.40
N THR A 27 -5.99 22.88 26.86
CA THR A 27 -4.68 23.12 26.24
C THR A 27 -4.74 23.53 24.78
N GLY A 28 -5.90 23.34 24.12
CA GLY A 28 -6.02 23.52 22.67
C GLY A 28 -5.29 22.43 21.86
N ALA A 29 -5.03 21.27 22.46
CA ALA A 29 -4.48 20.11 21.74
C ALA A 29 -5.44 19.56 20.69
N LEU A 30 -6.75 19.76 20.87
CA LEU A 30 -7.78 19.50 19.89
C LEU A 30 -8.24 20.81 19.24
N ASP A 31 -8.50 20.76 17.94
CA ASP A 31 -9.01 21.92 17.20
C ASP A 31 -10.44 22.26 17.65
N ARG A 32 -10.64 23.51 18.07
CA ARG A 32 -11.94 24.01 18.54
C ARG A 32 -12.93 24.27 17.41
N ALA A 33 -12.45 24.38 16.18
CA ALA A 33 -13.30 24.52 14.99
C ALA A 33 -13.75 23.17 14.42
N LEU A 34 -13.31 22.04 15.00
CA LEU A 34 -13.71 20.72 14.57
C LEU A 34 -15.22 20.53 14.79
N THR A 35 -15.94 20.35 13.68
CA THR A 35 -17.40 20.14 13.66
C THR A 35 -17.78 18.74 13.21
N ASP A 36 -16.89 18.07 12.48
CA ASP A 36 -17.03 16.68 12.01
C ASP A 36 -15.90 15.84 12.60
N ILE A 37 -16.26 14.79 13.34
CA ILE A 37 -15.32 13.89 14.00
C ILE A 37 -14.50 13.06 13.01
N GLU A 38 -14.98 12.84 11.78
CA GLU A 38 -14.21 12.17 10.71
C GLU A 38 -13.02 13.02 10.22
N GLN A 39 -13.04 14.33 10.48
CA GLN A 39 -11.90 15.20 10.18
C GLN A 39 -10.85 15.22 11.29
N ALA A 40 -11.10 14.56 12.42
CA ALA A 40 -10.11 14.46 13.49
C ALA A 40 -8.83 13.76 13.00
N ARG A 41 -7.68 14.22 13.46
CA ARG A 41 -6.35 13.64 13.18
C ARG A 41 -5.62 13.38 14.49
N MET A 42 -6.04 12.34 15.19
CA MET A 42 -5.43 11.91 16.46
C MET A 42 -4.14 11.11 16.25
N GLY A 43 -4.00 10.46 15.10
CA GLY A 43 -2.85 9.65 14.73
C GLY A 43 -3.07 8.94 13.40
N LEU A 44 -2.19 8.01 13.06
CA LEU A 44 -2.31 7.14 11.90
C LEU A 44 -2.16 5.69 12.36
N ALA A 45 -3.13 4.85 12.00
CA ALA A 45 -3.04 3.42 12.23
C ALA A 45 -2.04 2.81 11.23
N VAL A 46 -1.09 2.02 11.72
CA VAL A 46 -0.08 1.33 10.91
C VAL A 46 -0.05 -0.13 11.32
N LEU A 47 -0.08 -1.01 10.32
CA LEU A 47 0.19 -2.43 10.54
C LEU A 47 1.70 -2.58 10.74
N ILE A 48 2.12 -2.65 12.00
CA ILE A 48 3.53 -2.70 12.39
C ILE A 48 4.08 -4.13 12.36
N ASP A 49 3.21 -5.13 12.50
CA ASP A 49 3.60 -6.53 12.60
C ASP A 49 2.84 -7.36 11.56
N GLN A 50 3.50 -7.57 10.42
CA GLN A 50 2.99 -8.41 9.35
C GLN A 50 3.24 -9.90 9.62
N GLU A 51 4.18 -10.26 10.50
CA GLU A 51 4.54 -11.64 10.77
C GLU A 51 3.53 -12.32 11.70
N ASN A 52 2.95 -11.59 12.64
CA ASN A 52 1.96 -12.11 13.58
C ASN A 52 0.50 -11.75 13.20
N CYS A 53 0.29 -10.89 12.21
CA CYS A 53 -1.06 -10.57 11.75
C CYS A 53 -1.75 -11.80 11.16
N LEU A 54 -2.92 -12.17 11.71
CA LEU A 54 -3.65 -13.37 11.28
C LEU A 54 -3.99 -13.38 9.78
N ASN A 55 -4.28 -12.22 9.17
CA ASN A 55 -4.52 -12.13 7.73
C ASN A 55 -3.28 -12.41 6.88
N PHE A 56 -2.11 -11.97 7.33
CA PHE A 56 -0.84 -12.27 6.68
C PHE A 56 -0.44 -13.75 6.84
N LEU A 57 -0.86 -14.38 7.94
CA LEU A 57 -0.75 -15.83 8.14
C LEU A 57 -1.76 -16.64 7.30
N GLY A 58 -2.66 -15.96 6.58
CA GLY A 58 -3.68 -16.60 5.73
C GLY A 58 -4.94 -17.06 6.47
N LEU A 59 -5.12 -16.65 7.72
CA LEU A 59 -6.37 -16.83 8.46
C LEU A 59 -7.31 -15.66 8.18
N ARG A 60 -8.61 -15.94 8.08
CA ARG A 60 -9.61 -14.89 7.84
C ARG A 60 -9.89 -14.11 9.13
N CYS A 61 -9.32 -12.91 9.27
CA CYS A 61 -9.55 -11.99 10.37
C CYS A 61 -9.90 -10.58 9.84
N ASP A 62 -11.16 -10.20 9.86
CA ASP A 62 -11.63 -8.90 9.37
C ASP A 62 -12.02 -7.93 10.50
N VAL A 63 -11.58 -8.20 11.74
CA VAL A 63 -11.99 -7.46 12.94
C VAL A 63 -11.58 -5.98 12.88
N CYS A 64 -10.32 -5.69 12.53
CA CYS A 64 -9.83 -4.31 12.43
C CYS A 64 -10.54 -3.51 11.32
N TYR A 65 -10.91 -4.19 10.23
CA TYR A 65 -11.65 -3.60 9.11
C TYR A 65 -13.10 -3.29 9.52
N ARG A 66 -13.80 -4.25 10.14
CA ARG A 66 -15.21 -4.11 10.54
C ARG A 66 -15.45 -3.10 11.67
N VAL A 67 -14.50 -2.97 12.60
CA VAL A 67 -14.62 -2.01 13.71
C VAL A 67 -14.29 -0.58 13.28
N CYS A 68 -13.75 -0.39 12.07
CA CYS A 68 -13.38 0.92 11.59
C CYS A 68 -14.64 1.76 11.32
N PRO A 69 -14.77 2.95 11.93
CA PRO A 69 -15.91 3.84 11.69
C PRO A 69 -15.92 4.38 10.25
N VAL A 70 -14.74 4.50 9.63
CA VAL A 70 -14.55 5.01 8.27
C VAL A 70 -14.13 3.87 7.33
N ILE A 71 -14.90 2.79 7.35
CA ILE A 71 -14.66 1.57 6.56
C ILE A 71 -14.61 1.88 5.05
N ASP A 72 -13.84 1.09 4.30
CA ASP A 72 -13.60 1.22 2.85
C ASP A 72 -12.90 2.51 2.38
N LYS A 73 -12.75 3.51 3.25
CA LYS A 73 -11.96 4.72 2.99
C LYS A 73 -10.67 4.73 3.79
N ALA A 74 -10.75 4.59 5.12
CA ALA A 74 -9.58 4.61 6.00
C ALA A 74 -8.85 3.27 6.04
N ILE A 75 -9.56 2.16 5.83
CA ILE A 75 -8.98 0.82 5.79
C ILE A 75 -9.68 -0.02 4.72
N THR A 76 -8.89 -0.70 3.89
CA THR A 76 -9.35 -1.66 2.89
C THR A 76 -8.75 -3.04 3.15
N LEU A 77 -9.35 -4.07 2.57
CA LEU A 77 -8.80 -5.43 2.55
C LEU A 77 -8.30 -5.76 1.14
N GLU A 78 -7.00 -5.67 0.94
CA GLU A 78 -6.36 -6.00 -0.33
C GLU A 78 -6.24 -7.51 -0.49
N ARG A 79 -6.76 -8.03 -1.62
CA ARG A 79 -6.69 -9.46 -1.92
C ARG A 79 -5.33 -9.79 -2.53
N MET A 80 -4.59 -10.66 -1.85
CA MET A 80 -3.36 -11.24 -2.37
C MET A 80 -3.45 -12.75 -2.43
N HIS A 81 -2.79 -13.35 -3.42
CA HIS A 81 -2.70 -14.79 -3.53
C HIS A 81 -1.76 -15.35 -2.45
N ASN A 82 -2.15 -16.42 -1.75
CA ASN A 82 -1.28 -17.03 -0.76
C ASN A 82 -0.15 -17.82 -1.45
N PRO A 83 1.12 -17.44 -1.30
CA PRO A 83 2.23 -18.15 -1.96
C PRO A 83 2.41 -19.57 -1.44
N ARG A 84 1.93 -19.89 -0.23
CA ARG A 84 1.98 -21.24 0.37
C ARG A 84 0.89 -22.16 -0.16
N SER A 85 -0.23 -21.63 -0.60
CA SER A 85 -1.35 -22.42 -1.11
C SER A 85 -2.07 -21.65 -2.21
N ASP A 86 -1.97 -22.10 -3.45
CA ASP A 86 -2.52 -21.40 -4.62
C ASP A 86 -4.06 -21.29 -4.64
N ARG A 87 -4.73 -21.89 -3.65
CA ARG A 87 -6.19 -21.93 -3.55
C ARG A 87 -6.79 -20.91 -2.59
N HIS A 88 -5.97 -20.26 -1.75
CA HIS A 88 -6.45 -19.32 -0.74
C HIS A 88 -5.99 -17.90 -1.00
N ALA A 89 -6.89 -16.94 -0.84
CA ALA A 89 -6.56 -15.52 -0.84
C ALA A 89 -6.26 -15.05 0.59
N MET A 90 -5.18 -14.29 0.74
CA MET A 90 -4.91 -13.46 1.91
C MET A 90 -5.65 -12.13 1.75
N LEU A 91 -6.21 -11.61 2.84
CA LEU A 91 -6.94 -10.35 2.88
C LEU A 91 -6.15 -9.34 3.69
N LEU A 92 -5.18 -8.67 3.07
CA LEU A 92 -4.24 -7.82 3.79
C LEU A 92 -4.93 -6.51 4.18
N PRO A 93 -4.95 -6.13 5.48
CA PRO A 93 -5.49 -4.85 5.89
C PRO A 93 -4.54 -3.73 5.48
N THR A 94 -5.00 -2.83 4.62
CA THR A 94 -4.26 -1.66 4.16
C THR A 94 -4.92 -0.40 4.68
N VAL A 95 -4.19 0.40 5.45
CA VAL A 95 -4.67 1.67 6.00
C VAL A 95 -4.30 2.81 5.05
N HIS A 96 -5.26 3.67 4.74
CA HIS A 96 -5.06 4.85 3.89
C HIS A 96 -4.93 6.10 4.75
N SER A 97 -3.78 6.78 4.66
CA SER A 97 -3.43 7.93 5.50
C SER A 97 -4.40 9.10 5.40
N ASP A 98 -5.01 9.27 4.22
CA ASP A 98 -5.79 10.46 3.90
C ASP A 98 -7.13 10.49 4.66
N HIS A 99 -7.66 9.30 4.97
CA HIS A 99 -8.94 9.11 5.66
C HIS A 99 -8.81 8.57 7.08
N CYS A 100 -7.66 8.02 7.46
CA CYS A 100 -7.45 7.50 8.81
C CYS A 100 -7.44 8.63 9.84
N THR A 101 -8.39 8.60 10.77
CA THR A 101 -8.47 9.59 11.87
C THR A 101 -7.52 9.27 13.02
N GLY A 102 -7.04 8.02 13.09
CA GLY A 102 -6.26 7.52 14.22
C GLY A 102 -7.11 7.24 15.46
N CYS A 103 -8.40 6.91 15.33
CA CYS A 103 -9.29 6.67 16.48
C CYS A 103 -8.88 5.49 17.38
N GLY A 104 -8.10 4.54 16.89
CA GLY A 104 -7.60 3.43 17.70
C GLY A 104 -8.55 2.25 17.88
N LYS A 105 -9.78 2.30 17.36
CA LYS A 105 -10.72 1.15 17.44
C LYS A 105 -10.12 -0.14 16.87
N CYS A 106 -9.34 -0.03 15.79
CA CYS A 106 -8.63 -1.17 15.19
C CYS A 106 -7.54 -1.76 16.09
N GLU A 107 -6.84 -0.93 16.85
CA GLU A 107 -5.81 -1.37 17.79
C GLU A 107 -6.43 -2.05 19.01
N GLN A 108 -7.49 -1.47 19.57
CA GLN A 108 -8.25 -2.08 20.67
C GLN A 108 -8.85 -3.43 20.27
N ALA A 109 -9.46 -3.53 19.08
CA ALA A 109 -10.15 -4.74 18.65
C ALA A 109 -9.22 -5.87 18.18
N CYS A 110 -7.92 -5.64 18.02
CA CYS A 110 -6.99 -6.66 17.55
C CYS A 110 -6.99 -7.88 18.50
N VAL A 111 -7.26 -9.08 17.97
CA VAL A 111 -7.49 -10.29 18.77
C VAL A 111 -6.21 -10.97 19.27
N LEU A 112 -5.03 -10.43 18.96
CA LEU A 112 -3.77 -10.98 19.44
C LEU A 112 -3.70 -10.86 20.98
N PRO A 113 -3.21 -11.90 21.69
CA PRO A 113 -3.23 -11.95 23.15
C PRO A 113 -2.22 -11.00 23.80
N GLY A 114 -1.14 -10.68 23.11
CA GLY A 114 -0.14 -9.70 23.54
C GLY A 114 -0.38 -8.33 22.92
N GLU A 115 0.66 -7.82 22.27
CA GLU A 115 0.60 -6.57 21.54
C GLU A 115 -0.21 -6.69 20.25
N SER A 116 -0.85 -5.58 19.86
CA SER A 116 -1.61 -5.50 18.62
C SER A 116 -0.68 -5.44 17.40
N ALA A 117 -1.05 -6.14 16.33
CA ALA A 117 -0.33 -6.08 15.06
C ALA A 117 -0.50 -4.72 14.35
N ILE A 118 -1.61 -4.04 14.63
CA ILE A 118 -1.91 -2.68 14.16
C ILE A 118 -1.85 -1.72 15.34
N LYS A 119 -1.12 -0.62 15.18
CA LYS A 119 -0.94 0.41 16.22
C LYS A 119 -1.22 1.79 15.67
N VAL A 120 -1.79 2.65 16.50
CA VAL A 120 -1.92 4.07 16.20
C VAL A 120 -0.67 4.79 16.66
N LEU A 121 -0.01 5.45 15.71
CA LEU A 121 1.21 6.21 15.95
C LEU A 121 0.98 7.68 15.58
N PRO A 122 1.74 8.62 16.17
CA PRO A 122 1.77 10.00 15.70
C PRO A 122 2.08 10.06 14.21
N ILE A 123 1.37 10.91 13.45
CA ILE A 123 1.52 11.00 11.99
C ILE A 123 2.97 11.21 11.56
N LYS A 124 3.72 12.05 12.30
CA LYS A 124 5.14 12.32 12.03
C LYS A 124 6.06 11.10 12.15
N LEU A 125 5.67 10.07 12.91
CA LEU A 125 6.41 8.82 13.03
C LEU A 125 5.88 7.75 12.06
N ALA A 126 4.58 7.80 11.77
CA ALA A 126 3.88 6.80 10.97
C ALA A 126 4.07 7.00 9.46
N GLN A 127 4.18 8.25 8.99
CA GLN A 127 4.16 8.60 7.57
C GLN A 127 5.45 9.31 7.15
N GLY A 128 6.11 8.80 6.11
CA GLY A 128 7.26 9.45 5.48
C GLY A 128 6.86 10.64 4.61
N SER A 129 7.80 11.56 4.37
CA SER A 129 7.60 12.68 3.46
C SER A 129 7.62 12.22 2.00
N LYS A 130 6.85 12.91 1.14
CA LYS A 130 7.01 12.77 -0.31
C LYS A 130 8.44 13.21 -0.69
N ALA A 131 9.04 12.53 -1.65
CA ALA A 131 10.32 12.94 -2.21
C ALA A 131 10.11 14.08 -3.21
N ASP A 132 10.66 15.26 -2.95
CA ASP A 132 10.46 16.46 -3.79
C ASP A 132 10.90 16.26 -5.26
N HIS A 133 11.90 15.39 -5.47
CA HIS A 133 12.42 15.07 -6.79
C HIS A 133 11.60 14.01 -7.55
N TYR A 134 10.70 13.29 -6.86
CA TYR A 134 9.85 12.28 -7.48
C TYR A 134 8.43 12.81 -7.66
N LEU A 135 8.21 13.42 -8.82
CA LEU A 135 6.90 13.92 -9.21
C LEU A 135 6.06 12.75 -9.75
N ARG A 136 4.87 12.57 -9.18
CA ARG A 136 3.92 11.54 -9.59
C ARG A 136 3.23 11.99 -10.86
N GLY A 137 3.57 11.37 -11.99
CA GLY A 137 3.06 11.77 -13.30
C GLY A 137 1.53 11.73 -13.41
N TRP A 138 0.84 10.85 -12.68
CA TRP A 138 -0.63 10.81 -12.66
C TRP A 138 -1.24 12.02 -11.93
N GLU A 139 -0.71 12.43 -10.78
CA GLU A 139 -1.16 13.64 -10.06
C GLU A 139 -0.96 14.89 -10.93
N GLN A 140 0.17 14.96 -11.63
CA GLN A 140 0.49 16.06 -12.55
C GLN A 140 -0.42 16.09 -13.78
N LYS A 141 -0.70 14.91 -14.36
CA LYS A 141 -1.61 14.78 -15.49
C LYS A 141 -3.02 15.22 -15.12
N GLU A 142 -3.50 14.84 -13.94
CA GLU A 142 -4.81 15.25 -13.43
C GLU A 142 -4.89 16.77 -13.28
N ALA A 143 -3.85 17.38 -12.71
CA ALA A 143 -3.78 18.83 -12.56
C ALA A 143 -3.65 19.59 -13.90
N ALA A 144 -2.92 19.05 -14.87
CA ALA A 144 -2.68 19.67 -16.17
C ALA A 144 -3.73 19.31 -17.24
N GLY A 145 -4.63 18.36 -16.95
CA GLY A 145 -5.61 17.82 -17.89
C GLY A 145 -5.04 16.90 -18.99
N GLN A 146 -3.73 16.76 -19.08
CA GLN A 146 -3.03 15.94 -20.08
C GLN A 146 -1.67 15.47 -19.55
N SER A 147 -1.09 14.45 -20.18
CA SER A 147 0.24 13.96 -19.81
C SER A 147 1.27 15.08 -19.98
N LEU A 148 2.12 15.31 -18.96
CA LEU A 148 3.24 16.25 -19.08
C LEU A 148 4.38 15.70 -19.95
N ILE A 149 4.44 14.37 -20.08
CA ILE A 149 5.27 13.71 -21.08
C ILE A 149 4.46 13.73 -22.37
N GLY A 150 5.00 14.36 -23.42
CA GLY A 150 4.37 14.42 -24.73
C GLY A 150 4.20 13.03 -25.35
N ASP A 151 3.61 12.98 -26.54
CA ASP A 151 3.38 11.72 -27.24
C ASP A 151 4.68 10.94 -27.43
N GLN A 152 4.60 9.64 -27.18
CA GLN A 152 5.76 8.76 -27.31
C GLN A 152 6.13 8.71 -28.79
N ILE A 153 7.28 9.28 -29.14
CA ILE A 153 7.76 9.31 -30.52
C ILE A 153 8.01 7.86 -30.94
N GLU A 154 7.22 7.36 -31.89
CA GLU A 154 7.48 6.05 -32.51
C GLU A 154 8.75 6.18 -33.35
N LEU A 155 9.85 5.65 -32.81
CA LEU A 155 11.09 5.53 -33.57
C LEU A 155 10.99 4.29 -34.47
N PRO A 156 11.30 4.41 -35.77
CA PRO A 156 11.31 3.25 -36.65
C PRO A 156 12.35 2.25 -36.16
N VAL A 157 11.91 1.03 -35.90
CA VAL A 157 12.80 -0.10 -35.61
C VAL A 157 13.31 -0.62 -36.95
N ARG A 158 14.62 -0.51 -37.19
CA ARG A 158 15.26 -0.92 -38.45
C ARG A 158 14.89 -2.37 -38.79
N GLY A 159 14.27 -2.60 -39.95
CA GLY A 159 13.81 -3.91 -40.43
C GLY A 159 12.42 -4.33 -39.96
N LEU A 160 11.71 -3.49 -39.20
CA LEU A 160 10.33 -3.70 -38.75
C LEU A 160 9.43 -2.49 -39.08
N GLU A 161 9.84 -1.64 -40.01
CA GLU A 161 9.14 -0.39 -40.34
C GLU A 161 7.69 -0.62 -40.83
N ASP A 162 7.41 -1.76 -41.47
CA ASP A 162 6.08 -2.10 -41.97
C ASP A 162 5.29 -3.04 -41.04
N LYS A 163 5.76 -3.29 -39.81
CA LYS A 163 5.13 -4.24 -38.87
C LYS A 163 4.39 -3.52 -37.76
N ALA A 164 3.27 -4.10 -37.34
CA ALA A 164 2.51 -3.60 -36.20
C ALA A 164 3.35 -3.67 -34.91
N PHE A 165 3.13 -2.72 -34.01
CA PHE A 165 3.82 -2.68 -32.72
C PHE A 165 3.66 -3.99 -31.95
N GLY A 166 4.78 -4.62 -31.57
CA GLY A 166 4.81 -5.92 -30.88
C GLY A 166 4.87 -7.15 -31.79
N ASP A 167 4.78 -7.01 -33.12
CA ASP A 167 4.98 -8.14 -34.04
C ASP A 167 6.47 -8.38 -34.33
N THR A 168 7.06 -9.31 -33.58
CA THR A 168 8.48 -9.72 -33.72
C THR A 168 8.69 -10.86 -34.71
N ARG A 169 7.64 -11.33 -35.39
CA ARG A 169 7.75 -12.48 -36.31
C ARG A 169 8.65 -12.14 -37.49
N VAL A 170 9.63 -12.99 -37.75
CA VAL A 170 10.50 -12.88 -38.93
C VAL A 170 9.68 -13.19 -40.17
N ARG A 171 9.82 -12.39 -41.24
CA ARG A 171 9.11 -12.67 -42.49
C ARG A 171 9.60 -14.01 -43.06
N PRO A 172 8.72 -14.81 -43.67
CA PRO A 172 9.14 -16.02 -44.37
C PRO A 172 10.25 -15.68 -45.40
N GLY A 173 11.46 -16.23 -45.21
CA GLY A 173 12.62 -15.98 -46.07
C GLY A 173 13.65 -14.96 -45.56
N GLU A 174 13.33 -14.15 -44.54
CA GLU A 174 14.27 -13.23 -43.86
C GLU A 174 14.92 -13.83 -42.61
N ALA A 175 14.70 -15.13 -42.36
CA ALA A 175 15.37 -15.84 -41.28
C ALA A 175 16.89 -15.77 -41.51
N PRO A 176 17.69 -15.42 -40.47
CA PRO A 176 19.13 -15.50 -40.60
C PRO A 176 19.49 -16.91 -41.06
N THR A 177 20.25 -17.00 -42.16
CA THR A 177 20.87 -18.26 -42.60
C THR A 177 21.51 -18.89 -41.38
N ARG A 178 21.11 -20.13 -41.07
CA ARG A 178 21.71 -20.90 -39.96
C ARG A 178 23.22 -20.73 -40.05
N THR A 179 23.80 -20.10 -39.03
CA THR A 179 25.24 -20.09 -38.84
C THR A 179 25.75 -21.54 -38.90
N PRO A 180 26.97 -21.79 -39.41
CA PRO A 180 27.52 -23.13 -39.48
C PRO A 180 27.40 -23.79 -38.11
N GLU A 181 26.99 -25.06 -38.10
CA GLU A 181 26.72 -25.88 -36.91
C GLU A 181 27.83 -25.69 -35.87
N TYR A 182 27.54 -24.93 -34.81
CA TYR A 182 28.36 -25.01 -33.61
C TYR A 182 27.96 -26.32 -32.92
N ALA A 183 28.92 -27.23 -32.78
CA ALA A 183 28.73 -28.45 -32.01
C ALA A 183 28.15 -28.09 -30.64
N PRO A 184 27.12 -28.79 -30.13
CA PRO A 184 26.56 -28.48 -28.83
C PRO A 184 27.66 -28.60 -27.78
N THR A 185 28.07 -27.48 -27.20
CA THR A 185 28.92 -27.47 -26.01
C THR A 185 28.13 -28.16 -24.91
N ALA A 186 28.77 -29.12 -24.23
CA ALA A 186 28.20 -29.77 -23.05
C ALA A 186 27.70 -28.69 -22.07
N PRO A 187 26.53 -28.87 -21.43
CA PRO A 187 26.02 -27.89 -20.49
C PRO A 187 27.07 -27.67 -19.41
N GLY A 188 27.69 -26.49 -19.42
CA GLY A 188 28.53 -26.05 -18.31
C GLY A 188 27.64 -25.98 -17.09
N GLY A 189 27.93 -26.82 -16.09
CA GLY A 189 27.24 -26.78 -14.80
C GLY A 189 27.49 -25.43 -14.15
N LEU A 190 26.57 -24.48 -14.36
CA LEU A 190 26.41 -23.34 -13.48
C LEU A 190 25.68 -23.85 -12.25
N ASP A 191 26.45 -24.44 -11.34
CA ASP A 191 26.03 -24.53 -9.95
C ASP A 191 25.92 -23.09 -9.45
N SER A 192 24.71 -22.53 -9.43
CA SER A 192 24.46 -21.15 -9.00
C SER A 192 24.73 -20.96 -7.50
N GLY A 193 25.16 -22.02 -6.79
CA GLY A 193 25.50 -21.99 -5.37
C GLY A 193 24.33 -21.56 -4.48
N TRP A 194 23.12 -21.50 -5.04
CA TRP A 194 21.95 -21.00 -4.35
C TRP A 194 21.43 -22.09 -3.42
N LYS A 195 21.51 -21.84 -2.12
CA LYS A 195 20.83 -22.63 -1.10
C LYS A 195 19.63 -21.82 -0.57
N PRO A 196 18.49 -22.48 -0.33
CA PRO A 196 17.30 -21.85 0.22
C PRO A 196 17.54 -21.28 1.62
#